data_AF-A0A356TU01-F1
#
_entry.id   AF-A0A356TU01-F1
#
_cell.length_a   1.000
_cell.length_b   1.000
_cell.length_c   1.000
_cell.angle_alpha   90.00
_cell.angle_beta   90.00
_cell.angle_gamma   90.00
#
_symmetry.space_group_name_H-M   'P 1'
#
loop_
_entity.id
_entity.type
_entity.pdbx_description
1 polymer ?
#
loop_
_entity_poly.entity_id
_entity_poly.type
_entity_poly.pdbx_seq_one_letter_code
_entity_poly.pdbx_strand_id
1 'polypeptide(L)'
;MTTHKRTTSEEAIALLGSVHELSRANLPIDLGVLAGRLGWGVGRVIRVLSHLEKKGLADRGRCRLSLAGLAVATMLEASRATAAA
;
A
#
# COMPACT_ATOMS: atom_id res chain seq x y z
N MET A 1 -4.58 25.27 -6.60
CA MET A 1 -3.37 24.42 -6.77
C MET A 1 -3.36 23.28 -5.74
N THR A 2 -4.26 22.29 -5.82
CA THR A 2 -4.44 21.24 -4.78
C THR A 2 -4.37 19.79 -5.30
N THR A 3 -4.07 19.59 -6.59
CA THR A 3 -4.25 18.29 -7.25
C THR A 3 -3.19 17.25 -6.88
N HIS A 4 -1.95 17.65 -6.56
CA HIS A 4 -0.85 16.70 -6.34
C HIS A 4 -0.92 15.90 -5.02
N LYS A 5 -1.53 16.43 -3.96
CA LYS A 5 -1.58 15.75 -2.65
C LYS A 5 -2.61 14.61 -2.61
N ARG A 6 -3.65 14.72 -3.44
CA ARG A 6 -4.77 13.77 -3.49
C ARG A 6 -4.31 12.44 -4.11
N THR A 7 -3.60 12.52 -5.23
CA THR A 7 -3.11 11.34 -5.97
C THR A 7 -2.15 10.47 -5.15
N THR A 8 -1.19 11.07 -4.44
CA THR A 8 -0.24 10.29 -3.62
C THR A 8 -0.89 9.60 -2.43
N SER A 9 -1.99 10.16 -1.92
CA SER A 9 -2.73 9.55 -0.81
C SER A 9 -3.53 8.33 -1.28
N GLU A 10 -4.15 8.41 -2.46
CA GLU A 10 -4.86 7.27 -3.08
C GLU A 10 -3.90 6.15 -3.48
N GLU A 11 -2.74 6.49 -4.03
CA GLU A 11 -1.67 5.53 -4.32
C GLU A 11 -1.16 4.83 -3.04
N ALA A 12 -0.92 5.60 -1.98
CA ALA A 12 -0.50 5.04 -0.70
C ALA A 12 -1.55 4.05 -0.15
N ILE A 13 -2.84 4.40 -0.23
CA ILE A 13 -3.94 3.53 0.20
C ILE A 13 -4.02 2.26 -0.65
N ALA A 14 -3.95 2.39 -1.98
CA ALA A 14 -4.02 1.25 -2.89
C ALA A 14 -2.84 0.27 -2.68
N LEU A 15 -1.63 0.81 -2.47
CA LEU A 15 -0.45 -0.02 -2.23
C LEU A 15 -0.48 -0.68 -0.85
N LEU A 16 -0.89 0.05 0.21
CA LEU A 16 -1.09 -0.54 1.54
C LEU A 16 -2.09 -1.70 1.51
N GLY A 17 -3.24 -1.50 0.87
CA GLY A 17 -4.25 -2.54 0.70
C GLY A 17 -3.72 -3.76 -0.05
N SER A 18 -2.99 -3.53 -1.14
CA SER A 18 -2.42 -4.63 -1.94
C SER A 18 -1.39 -5.45 -1.17
N VAL A 19 -0.48 -4.81 -0.44
CA VAL A 19 0.50 -5.52 0.40
C VAL A 19 -0.21 -6.27 1.52
N HIS A 20 -1.25 -5.69 2.12
CA HIS A 20 -2.02 -6.32 3.18
C HIS A 20 -2.76 -7.58 2.70
N GLU A 21 -3.46 -7.49 1.58
CA GLU A 21 -4.19 -8.62 0.99
C GLU A 21 -3.25 -9.78 0.64
N LEU A 22 -2.12 -9.49 0.00
CA LEU A 22 -1.12 -10.52 -0.33
C LEU A 22 -0.52 -11.15 0.93
N SER A 23 -0.23 -10.34 1.95
CA SER A 23 0.28 -10.83 3.23
C SER A 23 -0.73 -11.74 3.94
N ARG A 24 -2.03 -11.40 3.92
CA ARG A 24 -3.09 -12.23 4.50
C ARG A 24 -3.29 -13.54 3.76
N ALA A 25 -3.13 -13.53 2.45
CA ALA A 25 -3.19 -14.72 1.61
C ALA A 25 -1.89 -15.57 1.66
N ASN A 26 -0.89 -15.15 2.45
CA ASN A 26 0.44 -15.75 2.51
C ASN A 26 1.09 -15.91 1.12
N LEU A 27 0.85 -14.93 0.24
CA LEU A 27 1.38 -14.89 -1.12
C LEU A 27 2.73 -14.15 -1.16
N PRO A 28 3.60 -14.48 -2.14
CA PRO A 28 4.85 -13.75 -2.33
C PRO A 28 4.59 -12.27 -2.64
N ILE A 29 5.40 -11.41 -2.03
CA ILE A 29 5.34 -9.95 -2.21
C ILE A 29 6.70 -9.48 -2.70
N ASP A 30 6.74 -9.02 -3.94
CA ASP A 30 7.87 -8.31 -4.53
C ASP A 30 7.37 -7.13 -5.38
N LEU A 31 8.31 -6.32 -5.85
CA LEU A 31 8.00 -5.12 -6.62
C LEU A 31 7.26 -5.41 -7.93
N GLY A 32 7.55 -6.55 -8.59
CA GLY A 32 6.91 -6.98 -9.83
C GLY A 32 5.47 -7.42 -9.61
N VAL A 33 5.21 -8.20 -8.55
CA VAL A 33 3.85 -8.60 -8.14
C VAL A 33 3.01 -7.38 -7.81
N LEU A 34 3.55 -6.44 -7.03
CA LEU A 34 2.84 -5.20 -6.69
C LEU A 34 2.59 -4.32 -7.92
N ALA A 35 3.58 -4.18 -8.81
CA ALA A 35 3.45 -3.45 -10.06
C ALA A 35 2.35 -4.05 -10.95
N GLY A 36 2.35 -5.37 -11.15
CA GLY A 36 1.36 -6.08 -11.93
C GLY A 36 -0.04 -5.97 -11.36
N ARG A 37 -0.19 -6.17 -10.03
CA ARG A 37 -1.50 -6.09 -9.35
C ARG A 37 -2.11 -4.70 -9.42
N LEU A 38 -1.29 -3.66 -9.33
CA LEU A 38 -1.73 -2.26 -9.32
C LEU A 38 -1.81 -1.63 -10.73
N GLY A 39 -1.30 -2.31 -11.76
CA GLY A 39 -1.14 -1.75 -13.10
C GLY A 39 -0.14 -0.57 -13.12
N TRP A 40 0.85 -0.59 -12.25
CA TRP A 40 1.83 0.50 -12.09
C TRP A 40 3.19 0.08 -12.61
N GLY A 41 3.99 1.05 -13.07
CA GLY A 41 5.42 0.82 -13.28
C GLY A 41 6.15 0.60 -11.95
N VAL A 42 7.17 -0.27 -11.95
CA VAL A 42 8.00 -0.58 -10.76
C VAL A 42 8.56 0.68 -10.09
N GLY A 43 8.98 1.68 -10.88
CA GLY A 43 9.46 2.96 -10.33
C GLY A 43 8.40 3.73 -9.52
N ARG A 44 7.12 3.61 -9.91
CA ARG A 44 5.99 4.21 -9.16
C ARG A 44 5.77 3.46 -7.84
N VAL A 45 5.80 2.14 -7.86
CA VAL A 45 5.72 1.29 -6.66
C VAL A 45 6.84 1.64 -5.68
N ILE A 46 8.09 1.74 -6.16
CA ILE A 46 9.25 2.13 -5.34
C ILE A 46 9.05 3.51 -4.72
N ARG A 47 8.57 4.49 -5.50
CA ARG A 47 8.33 5.86 -5.01
C ARG A 47 7.29 5.87 -3.90
N VAL A 48 6.19 5.14 -4.06
CA VAL A 48 5.10 5.06 -3.07
C VAL A 48 5.55 4.27 -1.84
N LEU A 49 6.26 3.15 -1.99
CA LEU A 49 6.86 2.42 -0.87
C LEU A 49 7.84 3.29 -0.08
N SER A 50 8.69 4.05 -0.76
CA SER A 50 9.61 5.00 -0.12
C SER A 50 8.85 6.08 0.66
N HIS A 51 7.69 6.52 0.17
CA HIS A 51 6.85 7.47 0.88
C HIS A 51 6.24 6.86 2.15
N LEU A 52 5.78 5.61 2.09
CA LEU A 52 5.26 4.87 3.24
C LEU A 52 6.34 4.54 4.27
N GLU A 53 7.54 4.18 3.81
CA GLU A 53 8.72 3.91 4.65
C GLU A 53 9.11 5.16 5.46
N LYS A 54 9.15 6.34 4.83
CA LYS A 54 9.36 7.61 5.54
C LYS A 54 8.30 7.93 6.60
N LYS A 55 7.12 7.32 6.50
CA LYS A 55 6.03 7.44 7.48
C LYS A 55 6.01 6.30 8.50
N GLY A 56 6.98 5.38 8.43
CA GLY A 56 7.04 4.21 9.31
C GLY A 56 5.95 3.18 9.04
N LEU A 57 5.31 3.19 7.86
CA LEU A 57 4.21 2.29 7.51
C LEU A 57 4.66 1.06 6.70
N ALA A 58 5.83 1.11 6.07
CA ALA A 58 6.34 0.01 5.27
C ALA A 58 7.86 -0.13 5.43
N ASP A 59 8.35 -1.35 5.20
CA ASP A 59 9.76 -1.65 4.95
C ASP A 59 9.89 -1.90 3.44
N ARG A 60 10.53 -0.95 2.75
CA ARG A 60 10.69 -1.03 1.29
C ARG A 60 11.66 -2.13 0.91
N GLY A 61 12.72 -2.34 1.70
CA GLY A 61 13.73 -3.36 1.43
C GLY A 61 13.15 -4.78 1.47
N ARG A 62 12.13 -4.99 2.31
CA ARG A 62 11.45 -6.28 2.47
C ARG A 62 10.11 -6.37 1.76
N CYS A 63 9.65 -5.30 1.10
CA CYS A 63 8.30 -5.19 0.51
C CYS A 63 7.19 -5.60 1.49
N ARG A 64 7.28 -5.16 2.75
CA ARG A 64 6.35 -5.54 3.83
C ARG A 64 5.80 -4.33 4.56
N LEU A 65 4.67 -4.51 5.22
CA LEU A 65 4.13 -3.49 6.14
C LEU A 65 4.86 -3.57 7.48
N SER A 66 5.04 -2.41 8.12
CA SER A 66 5.35 -2.36 9.55
C SER A 66 4.10 -2.71 10.37
N LEU A 67 4.24 -2.86 11.69
CA LEU A 67 3.08 -3.00 12.57
C LEU A 67 2.10 -1.82 12.44
N ALA A 68 2.62 -0.59 12.33
CA ALA A 68 1.80 0.60 12.12
C ALA A 68 1.09 0.58 10.76
N GLY A 69 1.81 0.18 9.69
CA GLY A 69 1.21 0.02 8.37
C GLY A 69 0.12 -1.05 8.31
N LEU A 70 0.33 -2.15 9.04
CA LEU A 70 -0.65 -3.21 9.17
C LEU A 70 -1.92 -2.70 9.87
N ALA A 71 -1.78 -2.00 10.99
CA ALA A 71 -2.92 -1.40 11.69
C ALA A 71 -3.71 -0.43 10.78
N VAL A 72 -3.03 0.43 10.03
CA VAL A 72 -3.67 1.34 9.07
C VAL A 72 -4.39 0.56 7.97
N ALA A 73 -3.76 -0.47 7.39
CA ALA A 73 -4.38 -1.28 6.35
C ALA A 73 -5.65 -2.00 6.85
N THR A 74 -5.61 -2.57 8.07
CA THR A 74 -6.78 -3.19 8.71
C THR A 74 -7.91 -2.17 8.93
N MET A 75 -7.60 -0.97 9.40
CA MET A 75 -8.61 0.09 9.59
C MET A 75 -9.24 0.53 8.26
N LEU A 76 -8.45 0.61 7.20
CA LEU A 76 -8.94 0.95 5.85
C LEU A 76 -9.87 -0.14 5.29
N GLU A 77 -9.52 -1.41 5.49
CA GLU A 77 -10.36 -2.54 5.10
C GLU A 77 -11.69 -2.51 5.86
N ALA A 78 -11.66 -2.31 7.18
CA ALA A 78 -12.86 -2.20 8.00
C ALA A 78 -13.76 -1.04 7.58
N SER A 79 -13.16 0.13 7.28
CA SER A 79 -13.90 1.31 6.80
C SER A 79 -14.55 1.09 5.43
N ARG A 80 -13.94 0.27 4.57
CA ARG A 80 -14.51 -0.08 3.26
C ARG A 80 -15.65 -1.08 3.40
N ALA A 81 -15.53 -2.04 4.33
CA ALA A 81 -16.58 -3.01 4.61
C ALA A 81 -17.86 -2.34 5.12
N THR A 82 -17.74 -1.33 6.00
CA THR A 82 -18.90 -0.58 6.49
C THR A 82 -19.50 0.37 5.46
N ALA A 83 -18.70 0.90 4.52
CA ALA A 83 -19.21 1.77 3.45
C ALA A 83 -19.94 1.01 2.33
N ALA A 84 -19.74 -0.31 2.23
CA ALA A 84 -20.38 -1.18 1.24
C ALA A 84 -21.63 -1.91 1.78
N ALA A 85 -21.96 -1.73 3.06
CA ALA A 85 -23.13 -2.27 3.76
C ALA A 85 -24.26 -1.23 3.81
#